data_AF-A0A5D3E6P6-F1
#
_entry.id   AF-A0A5D3E6P6-F1
#
_cell.length_a   1.000
_cell.length_b   1.000
_cell.length_c   1.000
_cell.angle_alpha   90.00
_cell.angle_beta   90.00
_cell.angle_gamma   90.00
#
_symmetry.space_group_name_H-M   'P 1'
#
loop_
_entity.id
_entity.type
_entity.pdbx_description
1 polymer ?
#
loop_
_entity_poly.entity_id
_entity_poly.type
_entity_poly.pdbx_seq_one_letter_code
_entity_poly.pdbx_strand_id
1 'polypeptide(L)'
;MTSESTRSQKIWMSPYVGFWRFNLDASWNDVEEISGTSWVVRDSAGAFILASCERAEVKWPMEVLEALATNRGLIVYSDYFGHEDVLI
;
A
#
# COMPACT_ATOMS: atom_id res chain seq x y z
N MET A 1 -8.78 -26.26 9.15
CA MET A 1 -8.75 -25.23 10.21
C MET A 1 -7.52 -24.39 9.97
N THR A 2 -7.65 -23.29 9.23
CA THR A 2 -6.58 -22.32 9.03
C THR A 2 -6.58 -21.41 10.25
N SER A 3 -5.49 -21.45 11.03
CA SER A 3 -5.29 -20.49 12.12
C SER A 3 -5.20 -19.10 11.50
N GLU A 4 -6.21 -18.27 11.70
CA GLU A 4 -6.08 -16.83 11.46
C GLU A 4 -4.90 -16.34 12.29
N SER A 5 -3.80 -15.98 11.61
CA SER A 5 -2.72 -15.22 12.22
C SER A 5 -3.37 -14.02 12.88
N THR A 6 -3.10 -13.81 14.17
CA THR A 6 -3.58 -12.67 14.94
C THR A 6 -3.09 -11.41 14.22
N ARG A 7 -3.92 -10.83 13.33
CA ARG A 7 -3.60 -9.58 12.65
C ARG A 7 -3.32 -8.60 13.77
N SER A 8 -2.07 -8.21 13.96
CA SER A 8 -1.78 -7.06 14.80
C SER A 8 -2.58 -5.93 14.17
N GLN A 9 -3.64 -5.48 14.84
CA GLN A 9 -4.36 -4.30 14.43
C GLN A 9 -3.40 -3.13 14.66
N LYS A 10 -2.49 -2.90 13.71
CA LYS A 10 -1.78 -1.63 13.60
C LYS A 10 -2.87 -0.63 13.25
N ILE A 11 -3.44 -0.05 14.29
CA ILE A 11 -4.43 1.01 14.18
C ILE A 11 -3.77 2.12 13.36
N TRP A 12 -4.53 2.66 12.41
CA TRP A 12 -4.09 3.80 11.65
C TRP A 12 -3.65 4.94 12.58
N MET A 13 -2.38 5.32 12.50
CA MET A 13 -1.83 6.51 13.16
C MET A 13 -1.75 7.65 12.15
N SER A 14 -2.45 8.76 12.38
CA SER A 14 -2.30 9.93 11.51
C SER A 14 -0.82 10.35 11.42
N PRO A 15 -0.30 10.70 10.23
CA PRO A 15 1.03 11.26 10.12
C PRO A 15 1.11 12.61 10.83
N TYR A 16 2.33 13.09 11.07
CA TYR A 16 2.56 14.46 11.53
C TYR A 16 1.96 15.47 10.56
N VAL A 17 1.57 16.64 11.08
CA VAL A 17 1.05 17.74 10.24
C VAL A 17 2.07 18.12 9.17
N GLY A 18 1.59 18.30 7.93
CA GLY A 18 2.44 18.59 6.78
C GLY A 18 3.00 17.33 6.10
N PHE A 19 2.77 16.15 6.66
CA PHE A 19 3.14 14.88 6.05
C PHE A 19 1.91 14.15 5.55
N TRP A 20 2.11 13.40 4.47
CA TRP A 20 1.17 12.36 4.07
C TRP A 20 1.64 11.01 4.54
N ARG A 21 0.69 10.09 4.61
CA ARG A 21 0.99 8.70 4.94
C ARG A 21 0.49 7.79 3.84
N PHE A 22 1.42 6.94 3.40
CA PHE A 22 1.21 5.94 2.38
C PHE A 22 0.97 4.59 3.06
N ASN A 23 -0.18 3.95 2.82
CA ASN A 23 -0.33 2.53 3.14
C ASN A 23 -0.28 1.74 1.85
N LEU A 24 0.42 0.63 1.91
CA LEU A 24 0.46 -0.38 0.87
C LEU A 24 0.02 -1.72 1.44
N ASP A 25 -0.63 -2.51 0.61
CA ASP A 25 -0.97 -3.89 0.93
C ASP A 25 -0.91 -4.75 -0.34
N ALA A 26 -0.59 -6.02 -0.15
CA ALA A 26 -0.52 -7.02 -1.20
C ALA A 26 -1.34 -8.24 -0.81
N SER A 27 -1.95 -8.87 -1.81
CA SER A 27 -2.74 -10.08 -1.61
C SER A 27 -2.55 -11.04 -2.78
N TRP A 28 -2.83 -12.31 -2.53
CA TRP A 28 -2.93 -13.34 -3.55
C TRP A 28 -4.18 -14.18 -3.34
N ASN A 29 -4.58 -14.88 -4.39
CA ASN A 29 -5.57 -15.95 -4.33
C ASN A 29 -4.91 -17.24 -4.84
N ASP A 30 -4.79 -18.24 -3.97
CA ASP A 30 -4.17 -19.52 -4.30
C ASP A 30 -4.98 -20.37 -5.28
N VAL A 31 -6.30 -20.15 -5.38
CA VAL A 31 -7.18 -20.93 -6.27
C VAL A 31 -7.13 -20.38 -7.69
N GLU A 32 -7.18 -19.05 -7.81
CA GLU A 32 -7.17 -18.37 -9.11
C GLU A 32 -5.76 -18.11 -9.64
N GLU A 33 -4.72 -18.37 -8.82
CA GLU A 33 -3.31 -18.10 -9.16
C GLU A 33 -3.07 -16.65 -9.60
N ILE A 34 -3.75 -15.72 -8.93
CA ILE A 34 -3.65 -14.27 -9.16
C ILE A 34 -3.07 -13.54 -7.97
N SER A 35 -2.56 -12.34 -8.23
CA SER A 35 -2.09 -11.42 -7.20
C SER A 35 -2.68 -10.03 -7.38
N GLY A 36 -2.65 -9.25 -6.30
CA GLY A 36 -3.10 -7.87 -6.29
C GLY A 36 -2.25 -7.01 -5.38
N THR A 37 -2.03 -5.77 -5.79
CA THR A 37 -1.40 -4.73 -4.98
C THR A 37 -2.35 -3.56 -4.84
N SER A 38 -2.39 -2.97 -3.66
CA SER A 38 -3.17 -1.76 -3.43
C SER A 38 -2.39 -0.78 -2.57
N TRP A 39 -2.71 0.51 -2.73
CA TRP A 39 -2.20 1.53 -1.85
C TRP A 39 -3.15 2.71 -1.72
N VAL A 40 -2.99 3.48 -0.64
CA VAL A 40 -3.76 4.69 -0.35
C VAL A 40 -2.88 5.74 0.31
N VAL A 41 -3.06 6.99 -0.11
CA VAL A 41 -2.44 8.19 0.49
C VAL A 41 -3.50 9.00 1.20
N ARG A 42 -3.18 9.38 2.43
CA ARG A 42 -4.00 10.28 3.25
C ARG A 42 -3.14 11.37 3.87
N ASP A 43 -3.74 12.52 4.10
CA ASP A 43 -3.09 13.61 4.83
C ASP A 43 -3.11 13.40 6.35
N SER A 44 -2.55 14.35 7.09
CA SER A 44 -2.53 14.35 8.56
C SER A 44 -3.92 14.49 9.21
N ALA A 45 -4.91 15.02 8.49
CA ALA A 45 -6.30 15.03 8.93
C ALA A 45 -7.02 13.69 8.64
N GLY A 46 -6.35 12.76 7.96
CA GLY A 46 -6.91 11.50 7.51
C GLY A 46 -7.78 11.64 6.25
N ALA A 47 -7.77 12.79 5.59
CA ALA A 47 -8.48 13.00 4.33
C ALA A 47 -7.86 12.12 3.24
N PHE A 48 -8.71 11.53 2.43
CA PHE A 48 -8.29 10.76 1.27
C PHE A 48 -7.73 11.69 0.20
N ILE A 49 -6.53 11.38 -0.29
CA ILE A 49 -5.89 12.15 -1.37
C ILE A 49 -5.91 11.33 -2.67
N LEU A 50 -5.43 10.08 -2.64
CA LEU A 50 -5.39 9.19 -3.80
C LEU A 50 -5.27 7.71 -3.39
N ALA A 51 -5.61 6.81 -4.31
CA ALA A 51 -5.40 5.37 -4.17
C ALA A 51 -5.26 4.69 -5.54
N SER A 52 -4.68 3.48 -5.53
CA SER A 52 -4.72 2.56 -6.65
C SER A 52 -4.95 1.13 -6.18
N CYS A 53 -5.50 0.32 -7.08
CA CYS A 53 -5.64 -1.12 -6.92
C CYS A 53 -5.36 -1.77 -8.27
N GLU A 54 -4.49 -2.76 -8.28
CA GLU A 54 -4.06 -3.44 -9.50
C GLU A 54 -4.09 -4.95 -9.30
N ARG A 55 -4.63 -5.64 -10.31
CA ARG A 55 -4.68 -7.10 -10.40
C ARG A 55 -3.65 -7.58 -11.42
N ALA A 56 -2.94 -8.65 -11.09
CA ALA A 56 -2.08 -9.38 -12.02
C ALA A 56 -2.62 -10.81 -12.18
N GLU A 57 -2.78 -11.25 -13.43
CA GLU A 57 -3.22 -12.63 -13.78
C GLU A 57 -2.12 -13.68 -13.58
N VAL A 58 -1.25 -13.44 -12.60
CA VAL A 58 -0.14 -14.31 -12.23
C VAL A 58 0.11 -14.14 -10.74
N LYS A 59 0.37 -15.25 -10.06
CA LYS A 59 0.76 -15.26 -8.66
C LYS A 59 2.25 -14.96 -8.53
N TRP A 60 2.56 -13.85 -7.88
CA TRP A 60 3.95 -13.49 -7.54
C TRP A 60 4.25 -13.79 -6.07
N PRO A 61 5.52 -14.05 -5.72
CA PRO A 61 5.94 -14.14 -4.32
C PRO A 61 5.55 -12.87 -3.54
N MET A 62 5.25 -12.99 -2.24
CA MET A 62 4.80 -11.84 -1.43
C MET A 62 5.84 -10.72 -1.44
N GLU A 63 7.11 -11.10 -1.34
CA GLU A 63 8.24 -10.17 -1.27
C GLU A 63 8.34 -9.34 -2.56
N VAL A 64 8.00 -9.95 -3.69
CA VAL A 64 7.93 -9.26 -4.98
C VAL A 64 6.77 -8.29 -4.99
N LEU A 65 5.59 -8.71 -4.52
CA LEU A 65 4.39 -7.86 -4.46
C LEU A 65 4.57 -6.66 -3.53
N GLU A 66 5.17 -6.84 -2.36
CA GLU A 66 5.50 -5.76 -1.44
C GLU A 66 6.50 -4.77 -2.06
N ALA A 67 7.53 -5.27 -2.76
CA ALA A 67 8.49 -4.43 -3.47
C ALA A 67 7.84 -3.63 -4.60
N LEU A 68 6.88 -4.22 -5.33
CA LEU A 68 6.15 -3.53 -6.39
C LEU A 68 5.17 -2.50 -5.86
N ALA A 69 4.43 -2.84 -4.81
CA ALA A 69 3.53 -1.90 -4.16
C ALA A 69 4.31 -0.67 -3.65
N THR A 70 5.51 -0.90 -3.10
CA THR A 70 6.44 0.16 -2.68
C THR A 70 6.94 1.00 -3.86
N ASN A 71 7.43 0.36 -4.93
CA ASN A 71 7.93 1.06 -6.12
C ASN A 71 6.84 1.91 -6.79
N ARG A 72 5.61 1.38 -6.87
CA ARG A 72 4.45 2.14 -7.39
C ARG A 72 4.11 3.33 -6.51
N GLY A 73 4.18 3.18 -5.20
CA GLY A 73 4.03 4.31 -4.28
C GLY A 73 5.08 5.39 -4.46
N LEU A 74 6.34 5.00 -4.71
CA LEU A 74 7.43 5.93 -4.99
C LEU A 74 7.27 6.67 -6.32
N ILE A 75 6.78 6.01 -7.37
CA ILE A 75 6.50 6.67 -8.66
C ILE A 75 5.44 7.74 -8.47
N VAL A 76 4.36 7.41 -7.76
CA VAL A 76 3.30 8.35 -7.44
C VAL A 76 3.81 9.52 -6.60
N TYR A 77 4.72 9.26 -5.65
CA TYR A 77 5.43 10.34 -4.97
C TYR A 77 6.19 11.23 -5.95
N SER A 78 7.03 10.65 -6.81
CA SER A 78 7.81 11.43 -7.78
C SER A 78 6.93 12.29 -8.69
N ASP A 79 5.85 11.71 -9.23
CA ASP A 79 5.03 12.32 -10.28
C ASP A 79 4.08 13.40 -9.75
N TYR A 80 3.57 13.23 -8.52
CA TYR A 80 2.59 14.15 -7.95
C TYR A 80 3.16 15.05 -6.84
N PHE A 81 4.25 14.62 -6.20
CA PHE A 81 4.63 15.08 -4.87
C PHE A 81 6.13 15.35 -4.67
N GLY A 82 6.98 15.09 -5.67
CA GLY A 82 8.45 15.27 -5.62
C GLY A 82 8.93 16.71 -5.38
N HIS A 83 8.06 17.60 -4.91
CA HIS A 83 8.35 18.94 -4.46
C HIS A 83 8.13 19.15 -2.95
N GLU A 84 7.55 18.20 -2.20
CA GLU A 84 7.34 18.30 -0.74
C GLU A 84 7.65 16.96 -0.02
N ASP A 85 8.16 17.04 1.22
CA ASP A 85 8.75 15.92 1.98
C ASP A 85 7.70 14.89 2.48
N VAL A 86 7.92 13.59 2.23
CA VAL A 86 7.06 12.48 2.73
C VAL A 86 7.90 11.38 3.39
N LEU A 87 7.45 10.87 4.55
CA LEU A 87 8.00 9.70 5.24
C LEU A 87 7.23 8.43 4.81
N ILE A 88 7.96 7.44 4.30
CA ILE A 88 7.45 6.11 3.90
C ILE A 88 7.54 5.16 5.10
#